data_AF-E8WIJ0-F1
#
_entry.id   AF-E8WIJ0-F1
#
_cell.length_a   1.000
_cell.length_b   1.000
_cell.length_c   1.000
_cell.angle_alpha   90.00
_cell.angle_beta   90.00
_cell.angle_gamma   90.00
#
_symmetry.space_group_name_H-M   'P 1'
#
loop_
_entity.id
_entity.type
_entity.pdbx_description
1 polymer ?
#
loop_
_entity_poly.entity_id
_entity_poly.type
_entity_poly.pdbx_seq_one_letter_code
_entity_poly.pdbx_strand_id
1 'polypeptide(L)'
;MTVPKHDITRLAGLSDGDLIQEARSFAETIRGHRAFQNLQEHVPGADRFDTLSGILGTTSDAAKYGDKLKGVDRDNIREEILRSFTFACQHAVMMATYLNDPSLLNIGFEMQQRSYSKSSTTSLPGQPNKVKLSAGPKGSGFVFITVNKISGMGSVEVQYTENPNDESSWVSAERSYKCKIQLKLDLVKRYYIRVRYHNSAGYGPWSAVVDIVLG
;
A
#
# COMPACT_ATOMS: atom_id res chain seq x y z
N MET A 1 6.14 10.90 -4.34
CA MET A 1 4.76 10.96 -3.82
C MET A 1 4.02 9.73 -4.30
N THR A 2 3.21 9.07 -3.47
CA THR A 2 2.37 7.96 -3.95
C THR A 2 1.09 8.53 -4.55
N VAL A 3 0.83 8.19 -5.81
CA VAL A 3 -0.41 8.51 -6.49
C VAL A 3 -1.56 7.79 -5.77
N PRO A 4 -2.62 8.51 -5.36
CA PRO A 4 -3.80 7.88 -4.76
C PRO A 4 -4.45 6.89 -5.74
N LYS A 5 -5.09 5.84 -5.21
CA LYS A 5 -5.79 4.83 -6.00
C LYS A 5 -7.15 4.57 -5.38
N HIS A 6 -8.18 4.35 -6.21
CA HIS A 6 -9.49 3.91 -5.77
C HIS A 6 -9.52 2.39 -5.65
N ASP A 7 -10.25 1.87 -4.66
CA ASP A 7 -10.43 0.43 -4.51
C ASP A 7 -11.63 -0.07 -5.35
N ILE A 8 -11.30 -0.66 -6.49
CA ILE A 8 -12.27 -1.26 -7.41
C ILE A 8 -12.23 -2.80 -7.38
N THR A 9 -11.46 -3.40 -6.47
CA THR A 9 -11.25 -4.86 -6.43
C THR A 9 -12.55 -5.62 -6.19
N ARG A 10 -13.48 -5.03 -5.42
CA ARG A 10 -14.81 -5.60 -5.16
C ARG A 10 -15.65 -5.81 -6.42
N LEU A 11 -15.44 -5.01 -7.48
CA LEU A 11 -16.28 -5.03 -8.67
C LEU A 11 -16.15 -6.35 -9.46
N ALA A 12 -14.96 -6.96 -9.45
CA ALA A 12 -14.72 -8.21 -10.16
C ALA A 12 -15.54 -9.40 -9.62
N GLY A 13 -15.90 -9.36 -8.33
CA GLY A 13 -16.69 -10.39 -7.65
C GLY A 13 -18.20 -10.22 -7.75
N LEU A 14 -18.69 -9.12 -8.34
CA LEU A 14 -20.12 -8.85 -8.44
C LEU A 14 -20.81 -9.74 -9.47
N SER A 15 -22.09 -10.07 -9.23
CA SER A 15 -22.95 -10.68 -10.25
C SER A 15 -23.16 -9.72 -11.43
N ASP A 16 -23.66 -10.20 -12.57
CA ASP A 16 -23.96 -9.31 -13.71
C ASP A 16 -24.98 -8.23 -13.33
N GLY A 17 -26.02 -8.60 -12.60
CA GLY A 17 -27.06 -7.67 -12.16
C GLY A 17 -26.51 -6.59 -11.24
N ASP A 18 -25.69 -6.98 -10.26
CA ASP A 18 -25.06 -6.04 -9.34
C ASP A 18 -24.06 -5.14 -10.06
N LEU A 19 -23.26 -5.69 -10.99
CA LEU A 19 -22.31 -4.90 -11.78
C LEU A 19 -23.00 -3.87 -12.67
N ILE A 20 -24.13 -4.24 -13.29
CA ILE A 20 -24.99 -3.32 -14.07
C ILE A 20 -25.52 -2.20 -13.18
N GLN A 21 -26.03 -2.54 -11.99
CA GLN A 21 -26.56 -1.55 -11.07
C GLN A 21 -25.46 -0.59 -10.60
N GLU A 22 -24.30 -1.12 -10.22
CA GLU A 22 -23.16 -0.32 -9.78
C GLU A 22 -22.64 0.59 -10.89
N ALA A 23 -22.55 0.10 -12.13
CA ALA A 23 -22.13 0.90 -13.28
C ALA A 23 -23.09 2.05 -13.59
N ARG A 24 -24.41 1.84 -13.47
CA ARG A 24 -25.41 2.92 -13.61
C ARG A 24 -25.34 3.93 -12.47
N SER A 25 -25.24 3.46 -11.23
CA SER A 25 -25.08 4.36 -10.07
C SER A 25 -23.80 5.20 -10.17
N PHE A 26 -22.72 4.60 -10.68
CA PHE A 26 -21.49 5.34 -10.96
C PHE A 26 -21.66 6.34 -12.10
N ALA A 27 -22.33 5.96 -13.20
CA ALA A 27 -22.64 6.86 -14.31
C ALA A 27 -23.37 8.13 -13.85
N GLU A 28 -24.41 7.98 -13.01
CA GLU A 28 -25.13 9.10 -12.41
C GLU A 28 -24.21 9.97 -11.55
N THR A 29 -23.34 9.35 -10.74
CA THR A 29 -22.39 10.06 -9.88
C THR A 29 -21.42 10.91 -10.70
N ILE A 30 -20.85 10.35 -11.77
CA ILE A 30 -19.84 11.06 -12.57
C ILE A 30 -20.44 12.09 -13.53
N ARG A 31 -21.72 11.94 -13.93
CA ARG A 31 -22.39 12.88 -14.85
C ARG A 31 -22.42 14.31 -14.31
N GLY A 32 -22.61 14.48 -13.00
CA GLY A 32 -22.57 15.78 -12.32
C GLY A 32 -21.19 16.18 -11.80
N HIS A 33 -20.17 15.33 -11.92
CA HIS A 33 -18.92 15.50 -11.22
C HIS A 33 -17.93 16.39 -12.00
N ARG A 34 -17.34 17.38 -11.33
CA ARG A 34 -16.45 18.40 -11.95
C ARG A 34 -15.28 17.81 -12.73
N ALA A 35 -14.73 16.68 -12.26
CA ALA A 35 -13.62 16.01 -12.97
C ALA A 35 -14.01 15.45 -14.34
N PHE A 36 -15.31 15.33 -14.66
CA PHE A 36 -15.80 14.69 -15.88
C PHE A 36 -16.59 15.66 -16.80
N GLN A 37 -16.58 16.96 -16.52
CA GLN A 37 -17.30 17.96 -17.34
C GLN A 37 -16.64 18.24 -18.70
N ASN A 38 -15.32 18.07 -18.81
CA ASN A 38 -14.54 18.30 -20.05
C ASN A 38 -13.82 17.03 -20.47
N LEU A 39 -14.60 15.99 -20.73
CA LEU A 39 -14.09 14.66 -21.03
C LEU A 39 -13.39 14.63 -22.40
N GLN A 40 -12.18 14.08 -22.42
CA GLN A 40 -11.53 13.72 -23.68
C GLN A 40 -12.14 12.41 -24.21
N GLU A 41 -12.16 12.22 -25.53
CA GLU A 41 -12.83 11.09 -26.20
C GLU A 41 -12.40 9.71 -25.66
N HIS A 42 -11.15 9.58 -25.24
CA HIS A 42 -10.59 8.32 -24.73
C HIS A 42 -10.90 8.05 -23.26
N VAL A 43 -11.47 9.02 -22.53
CA VAL A 43 -11.86 8.84 -21.13
C VAL A 43 -13.28 8.25 -21.12
N PRO A 44 -13.59 7.24 -20.30
CA PRO A 44 -14.93 6.71 -20.19
C PRO A 44 -15.83 7.68 -19.41
N GLY A 45 -16.80 8.29 -20.10
CA GLY A 45 -17.85 9.11 -19.50
C GLY A 45 -19.08 8.30 -19.06
N ALA A 46 -20.08 8.98 -18.48
CA ALA A 46 -21.32 8.37 -18.01
C ALA A 46 -22.00 7.51 -19.10
N ASP A 47 -22.12 8.04 -20.31
CA ASP A 47 -22.80 7.37 -21.44
C ASP A 47 -22.17 6.02 -21.80
N ARG A 48 -20.85 5.86 -21.60
CA ARG A 48 -20.16 4.60 -21.83
C ARG A 48 -20.56 3.54 -20.81
N PHE A 49 -20.72 3.92 -19.55
CA PHE A 49 -21.21 3.02 -18.51
C PHE A 49 -22.67 2.64 -18.74
N ASP A 50 -23.52 3.58 -19.13
CA ASP A 50 -24.93 3.29 -19.47
C ASP A 50 -25.04 2.32 -20.64
N THR A 51 -24.25 2.55 -21.70
CA THR A 51 -24.20 1.69 -22.89
C THR A 51 -23.72 0.29 -22.54
N LEU A 52 -22.56 0.15 -21.88
CA LEU A 52 -22.01 -1.15 -21.53
C LEU A 52 -22.92 -1.92 -20.56
N SER A 53 -23.58 -1.22 -19.63
CA SER A 53 -24.56 -1.83 -18.72
C SER A 53 -25.79 -2.36 -19.46
N GLY A 54 -26.28 -1.60 -20.45
CA GLY A 54 -27.37 -2.05 -21.32
C GLY A 54 -27.00 -3.29 -22.12
N ILE A 55 -25.81 -3.30 -22.73
CA ILE A 55 -25.30 -4.45 -23.50
C ILE A 55 -25.07 -5.66 -22.58
N LEU A 56 -24.51 -5.47 -21.38
CA LEU A 56 -24.30 -6.57 -20.44
C LEU A 56 -25.64 -7.21 -20.02
N GLY A 57 -26.67 -6.40 -19.79
CA GLY A 57 -28.00 -6.90 -19.45
C GLY A 57 -28.59 -7.81 -20.53
N THR A 58 -28.60 -7.33 -21.78
CA THR A 58 -29.14 -8.10 -22.92
C THR A 58 -28.32 -9.38 -23.18
N THR A 59 -27.00 -9.30 -23.05
CA THR A 59 -26.10 -10.42 -23.31
C THR A 59 -26.14 -11.46 -22.18
N SER A 60 -26.26 -11.02 -20.92
CA SER A 60 -26.41 -11.90 -19.77
C SER A 60 -27.72 -12.70 -19.84
N ASP A 61 -28.83 -12.05 -20.19
CA ASP A 61 -30.11 -12.74 -20.34
C ASP A 61 -30.08 -13.72 -21.51
N ALA A 62 -29.50 -13.34 -22.66
CA ALA A 62 -29.32 -14.25 -23.79
C ALA A 62 -28.46 -15.49 -23.44
N ALA A 63 -27.37 -15.30 -22.68
CA ALA A 63 -26.49 -16.38 -22.25
C ALA A 63 -27.19 -17.38 -21.31
N LYS A 64 -28.10 -16.92 -20.44
CA LYS A 64 -28.90 -17.79 -19.55
C LYS A 64 -29.78 -18.79 -20.32
N TYR A 65 -30.21 -18.44 -21.53
CA TYR A 65 -31.03 -19.31 -22.39
C TYR A 65 -30.22 -20.29 -23.26
N GLY A 66 -28.92 -20.46 -22.99
CA GLY A 66 -28.13 -21.59 -23.50
C GLY A 66 -27.23 -21.30 -24.70
N ASP A 67 -27.10 -20.03 -25.12
CA ASP A 67 -26.14 -19.66 -26.17
C ASP A 67 -24.72 -19.53 -25.60
N LYS A 68 -23.89 -20.56 -25.83
CA LYS A 68 -22.50 -20.60 -25.34
C LYS A 68 -21.63 -19.49 -25.91
N LEU A 69 -21.89 -18.99 -27.13
CA LEU A 69 -21.12 -17.90 -27.72
C LEU A 69 -21.39 -16.58 -26.98
N LYS A 70 -22.60 -16.41 -26.45
CA LYS A 70 -22.98 -15.24 -25.66
C LYS A 70 -22.32 -15.20 -24.28
N GLY A 71 -21.85 -16.34 -23.77
CA GLY A 71 -21.03 -16.38 -22.56
C GLY A 71 -19.70 -15.63 -22.72
N VAL A 72 -19.03 -15.80 -23.87
CA VAL A 72 -17.75 -15.12 -24.16
C VAL A 72 -17.98 -13.62 -24.37
N ASP A 73 -19.02 -13.25 -25.12
CA ASP A 73 -19.41 -11.84 -25.31
C ASP A 73 -19.69 -11.17 -23.95
N ARG A 74 -20.44 -11.83 -23.07
CA ARG A 74 -20.73 -11.35 -21.71
C ARG A 74 -19.45 -11.10 -20.92
N ASP A 75 -18.53 -12.06 -20.91
CA ASP A 75 -17.28 -11.94 -20.13
C ASP A 75 -16.41 -10.79 -20.66
N ASN A 76 -16.33 -10.63 -21.99
CA ASN A 76 -15.64 -9.50 -22.62
C ASN A 76 -16.25 -8.14 -22.21
N ILE A 77 -17.59 -8.04 -22.18
CA ILE A 77 -18.29 -6.82 -21.76
C ILE A 77 -18.02 -6.54 -20.27
N ARG A 78 -18.01 -7.57 -19.41
CA ARG A 78 -17.66 -7.41 -17.99
C ARG A 78 -16.26 -6.84 -17.83
N GLU A 79 -15.28 -7.39 -18.54
CA GLU A 79 -13.91 -6.87 -18.51
C GLU A 79 -13.82 -5.43 -18.99
N GLU A 80 -14.57 -5.07 -20.02
CA GLU A 80 -14.60 -3.71 -20.57
C GLU A 80 -15.22 -2.71 -19.58
N ILE A 81 -16.23 -3.10 -18.80
CA ILE A 81 -16.80 -2.30 -17.71
C ILE A 81 -15.73 -2.07 -16.63
N LEU A 82 -15.06 -3.13 -16.16
CA LEU A 82 -14.02 -3.03 -15.12
C LEU A 82 -12.84 -2.14 -15.56
N ARG A 83 -12.46 -2.25 -16.84
CA ARG A 83 -11.46 -1.39 -17.46
C ARG A 83 -11.90 0.06 -17.49
N SER A 84 -13.17 0.31 -17.84
CA SER A 84 -13.76 1.66 -17.86
C SER A 84 -13.75 2.29 -16.46
N PHE A 85 -14.10 1.52 -15.41
CA PHE A 85 -13.97 1.98 -14.01
C PHE A 85 -12.53 2.38 -13.67
N THR A 86 -11.56 1.54 -14.06
CA THR A 86 -10.14 1.80 -13.81
C THR A 86 -9.69 3.13 -14.43
N PHE A 87 -10.03 3.34 -15.70
CA PHE A 87 -9.68 4.58 -16.39
C PHE A 87 -10.40 5.81 -15.81
N ALA A 88 -11.68 5.70 -15.47
CA ALA A 88 -12.42 6.80 -14.84
C ALA A 88 -11.79 7.21 -13.49
N CYS A 89 -11.43 6.23 -12.65
CA CYS A 89 -10.77 6.49 -11.36
C CYS A 89 -9.41 7.17 -11.55
N GLN A 90 -8.59 6.67 -12.48
CA GLN A 90 -7.29 7.26 -12.77
C GLN A 90 -7.42 8.68 -13.32
N HIS A 91 -8.42 8.94 -14.17
CA HIS A 91 -8.72 10.27 -14.68
C HIS A 91 -9.08 11.24 -13.55
N ALA A 92 -9.93 10.82 -12.61
CA ALA A 92 -10.26 11.64 -11.43
C ALA A 92 -9.01 11.98 -10.60
N VAL A 93 -8.12 11.01 -10.38
CA VAL A 93 -6.84 11.24 -9.68
C VAL A 93 -5.94 12.21 -10.45
N MET A 94 -5.84 12.07 -11.77
CA MET A 94 -5.07 12.97 -12.62
C MET A 94 -5.62 14.40 -12.53
N MET A 95 -6.93 14.58 -12.64
CA MET A 95 -7.58 15.90 -12.54
C MET A 95 -7.43 16.52 -11.16
N ALA A 96 -7.62 15.75 -10.10
CA ALA A 96 -7.40 16.19 -8.72
C ALA A 96 -5.96 16.68 -8.49
N THR A 97 -4.98 15.97 -9.06
CA THR A 97 -3.56 16.32 -8.95
C THR A 97 -3.24 17.56 -9.78
N TYR A 98 -3.74 17.64 -11.01
CA TYR A 98 -3.50 18.75 -11.93
C TYR A 98 -4.08 20.07 -11.42
N LEU A 99 -5.31 20.03 -10.90
CA LEU A 99 -5.99 21.21 -10.35
C LEU A 99 -5.65 21.47 -8.87
N ASN A 100 -4.86 20.59 -8.24
CA ASN A 100 -4.55 20.60 -6.82
C ASN A 100 -5.82 20.66 -5.94
N ASP A 101 -6.88 19.96 -6.36
CA ASP A 101 -8.19 19.93 -5.72
C ASP A 101 -8.53 18.48 -5.32
N PRO A 102 -8.28 18.07 -4.05
CA PRO A 102 -8.54 16.71 -3.60
C PRO A 102 -10.03 16.37 -3.52
N SER A 103 -10.94 17.36 -3.57
CA SER A 103 -12.39 17.11 -3.58
C SER A 103 -12.84 16.34 -4.82
N LEU A 104 -12.06 16.41 -5.91
CA LEU A 104 -12.30 15.70 -7.16
C LEU A 104 -12.07 14.18 -7.08
N LEU A 105 -11.56 13.68 -5.95
CA LEU A 105 -11.40 12.25 -5.71
C LEU A 105 -12.70 11.58 -5.25
N ASN A 106 -13.72 12.37 -4.86
CA ASN A 106 -15.00 11.91 -4.32
C ASN A 106 -15.96 11.48 -5.44
N ILE A 107 -15.59 10.43 -6.16
CA ILE A 107 -16.36 9.89 -7.29
C ILE A 107 -17.28 8.71 -6.92
N GLY A 108 -17.61 8.55 -5.63
CA GLY A 108 -18.45 7.47 -5.14
C GLY A 108 -17.71 6.15 -4.84
N PHE A 109 -16.39 6.12 -4.99
CA PHE A 109 -15.55 4.99 -4.57
C PHE A 109 -14.66 5.38 -3.41
N GLU A 110 -14.51 4.47 -2.45
CA GLU A 110 -13.52 4.61 -1.40
C GLU A 110 -12.12 4.61 -2.02
N MET A 111 -11.31 5.59 -1.60
CA MET A 111 -9.88 5.54 -1.89
C MET A 111 -9.33 4.29 -1.21
N GLN A 112 -8.50 3.54 -1.94
CA GLN A 112 -7.71 2.47 -1.38
C GLN A 112 -6.83 3.08 -0.29
N GLN A 113 -7.31 3.05 0.94
CA GLN A 113 -6.50 3.39 2.08
C GLN A 113 -5.33 2.44 2.01
N ARG A 114 -4.11 2.95 2.15
CA ARG A 114 -2.96 2.07 2.33
C ARG A 114 -3.33 1.15 3.48
N SER A 115 -3.64 -0.10 3.17
CA SER A 115 -3.69 -1.15 4.16
C SER A 115 -2.24 -1.29 4.63
N TYR A 116 -1.84 -0.42 5.55
CA TYR A 116 -0.90 -0.83 6.56
C TYR A 116 -1.60 -2.02 7.18
N SER A 117 -1.19 -3.22 6.79
CA SER A 117 -1.57 -4.42 7.49
C SER A 117 -1.19 -4.16 8.94
N LYS A 118 -2.17 -3.76 9.75
CA LYS A 118 -2.09 -3.90 11.19
C LYS A 118 -2.03 -5.41 11.34
N SER A 119 -0.83 -5.99 11.33
CA SER A 119 -0.66 -7.33 11.82
C SER A 119 -1.06 -7.25 13.28
N SER A 120 -2.31 -7.60 13.59
CA SER A 120 -2.73 -7.89 14.95
C SER A 120 -2.11 -9.23 15.34
N THR A 121 -0.78 -9.30 15.29
CA THR A 121 -0.05 -10.40 15.90
C THR A 121 -0.21 -10.19 17.39
N THR A 122 -1.00 -11.05 18.02
CA THR A 122 -1.22 -11.15 19.46
C THR A 122 0.01 -11.72 20.17
N SER A 123 0.96 -12.31 19.44
CA SER A 123 2.24 -12.77 19.97
C SER A 123 3.32 -11.71 19.86
N LEU A 124 4.17 -11.64 20.89
CA LEU A 124 5.39 -10.83 20.86
C LEU A 124 6.32 -11.33 19.73
N PRO A 125 7.02 -10.42 19.05
CA PRO A 125 7.96 -10.81 18.02
C PRO A 125 9.15 -11.53 18.66
N GLY A 126 9.71 -12.53 17.95
CA GLY A 126 10.87 -13.30 18.43
C GLY A 126 12.16 -12.47 18.51
N GLN A 127 13.25 -13.09 18.94
CA GLN A 127 14.56 -12.42 19.02
C GLN A 127 15.17 -12.19 17.62
N PRO A 128 15.75 -11.00 17.32
CA PRO A 128 16.56 -10.83 16.13
C PRO A 128 17.82 -11.69 16.22
N ASN A 129 18.00 -12.61 15.26
CA ASN A 129 19.09 -13.59 15.27
C ASN A 129 20.17 -13.36 14.21
N LYS A 130 19.95 -12.44 13.25
CA LYS A 130 20.93 -12.09 12.21
C LYS A 130 21.12 -10.59 12.11
N VAL A 131 21.78 -10.00 13.11
CA VAL A 131 22.19 -8.60 13.11
C VAL A 131 23.55 -8.48 12.42
N LYS A 132 23.63 -7.68 11.36
CA LYS A 132 24.86 -7.36 10.64
C LYS A 132 25.13 -5.87 10.72
N LEU A 133 26.36 -5.52 11.10
CA LEU A 133 26.85 -4.16 11.12
C LEU A 133 27.81 -3.95 9.94
N SER A 134 27.70 -2.81 9.26
CA SER A 134 28.67 -2.38 8.26
C SER A 134 28.94 -0.89 8.41
N ALA A 135 30.21 -0.52 8.46
CA ALA A 135 30.61 0.89 8.43
C ALA A 135 30.28 1.51 7.07
N GLY A 136 29.87 2.77 7.08
CA GLY A 136 29.70 3.57 5.88
C GLY A 136 31.03 4.00 5.26
N PRO A 137 30.99 4.90 4.26
CA PRO A 137 32.20 5.46 3.66
C PRO A 137 33.17 6.00 4.72
N LYS A 138 34.49 5.84 4.51
CA LYS A 138 35.52 6.30 5.46
C LYS A 138 35.31 7.76 5.85
N GLY A 139 35.36 8.07 7.14
CA GLY A 139 35.16 9.41 7.68
C GLY A 139 33.71 9.92 7.69
N SER A 140 32.72 9.11 7.30
CA SER A 140 31.31 9.55 7.27
C SER A 140 30.58 9.44 8.62
N GLY A 141 31.10 8.62 9.54
CA GLY A 141 30.47 8.35 10.84
C GLY A 141 29.16 7.56 10.74
N PHE A 142 28.82 7.01 9.56
CA PHE A 142 27.61 6.21 9.39
C PHE A 142 27.85 4.73 9.68
N VAL A 143 26.90 4.12 10.37
CA VAL A 143 26.78 2.66 10.55
C VAL A 143 25.48 2.20 9.94
N PHE A 144 25.56 1.19 9.08
CA PHE A 144 24.40 0.49 8.55
C PHE A 144 24.17 -0.79 9.34
N ILE A 145 22.99 -0.87 9.93
CA ILE A 145 22.53 -2.00 10.74
C ILE A 145 21.49 -2.74 9.92
N THR A 146 21.78 -3.99 9.56
CA THR A 146 20.85 -4.85 8.84
C THR A 146 20.39 -5.97 9.76
N VAL A 147 19.08 -6.11 9.93
CA VAL A 147 18.47 -7.22 10.65
C VAL A 147 17.64 -8.08 9.70
N ASN A 148 17.46 -9.35 10.02
CA ASN A 148 16.53 -10.19 9.26
C ASN A 148 15.08 -9.74 9.47
N LYS A 149 14.22 -10.04 8.50
CA LYS A 149 12.78 -9.85 8.63
C LYS A 149 12.17 -11.12 9.20
N ILE A 150 11.35 -11.01 10.25
CA ILE A 150 10.61 -12.13 10.83
C ILE A 150 9.10 -11.90 10.73
N SER A 151 8.32 -12.98 10.79
CA SER A 151 6.86 -12.86 10.84
C SER A 151 6.43 -12.16 12.15
N GLY A 152 5.46 -11.26 12.06
CA GLY A 152 4.93 -10.53 13.23
C GLY A 152 5.76 -9.36 13.74
N MET A 153 6.83 -8.95 13.05
CA MET A 153 7.53 -7.71 13.37
C MET A 153 6.76 -6.49 12.83
N GLY A 154 6.55 -5.48 13.67
CA GLY A 154 5.99 -4.19 13.26
C GLY A 154 7.09 -3.17 12.95
N SER A 155 7.94 -2.89 13.93
CA SER A 155 9.09 -1.99 13.82
C SER A 155 10.31 -2.58 14.52
N VAL A 156 11.45 -1.93 14.29
CA VAL A 156 12.76 -2.28 14.83
C VAL A 156 13.22 -1.12 15.69
N GLU A 157 13.63 -1.42 16.93
CA GLU A 157 14.28 -0.49 17.83
C GLU A 157 15.74 -0.87 17.97
N VAL A 158 16.62 0.11 17.81
CA VAL A 158 18.07 -0.04 17.95
C VAL A 158 18.50 0.73 19.18
N GLN A 159 19.37 0.12 19.98
CA GLN A 159 20.08 0.79 21.06
C GLN A 159 21.58 0.67 20.85
N TYR A 160 22.31 1.71 21.25
CA TYR A 160 23.77 1.74 21.19
C TYR A 160 24.36 2.33 22.47
N THR A 161 25.59 1.93 22.79
CA THR A 161 26.37 2.44 23.93
C THR A 161 27.86 2.32 23.65
N GLU A 162 28.67 3.07 24.41
CA GLU A 162 30.12 2.92 24.49
C GLU A 162 30.52 1.90 25.59
N ASN A 163 29.65 1.64 26.58
CA ASN A 163 29.90 0.71 27.69
C ASN A 163 28.75 -0.31 27.85
N PRO A 164 28.91 -1.56 27.38
CA PRO A 164 27.83 -2.54 27.38
C PRO A 164 27.51 -3.09 28.78
N ASN A 165 28.38 -2.85 29.76
CA ASN A 165 28.21 -3.33 31.14
C ASN A 165 27.34 -2.39 32.00
N ASP A 166 27.11 -1.16 31.53
CA ASP A 166 26.27 -0.19 32.22
C ASP A 166 24.93 -0.05 31.49
N GLU A 167 23.88 -0.60 32.07
CA GLU A 167 22.54 -0.60 31.47
C GLU A 167 21.97 0.82 31.31
N SER A 168 22.41 1.78 32.13
CA SER A 168 21.97 3.18 32.06
C SER A 168 22.58 3.97 30.90
N SER A 169 23.67 3.45 30.32
CA SER A 169 24.41 4.10 29.23
C SER A 169 23.81 3.83 27.84
N TRP A 170 22.81 2.96 27.73
CA TRP A 170 22.20 2.61 26.45
C TRP A 170 21.29 3.73 25.94
N VAL A 171 21.57 4.19 24.73
CA VAL A 171 20.79 5.21 24.04
C VAL A 171 19.94 4.55 22.95
N SER A 172 18.62 4.78 22.97
CA SER A 172 17.73 4.34 21.89
C SER A 172 17.83 5.27 20.69
N ALA A 173 18.07 4.68 19.52
CA ALA A 173 17.91 5.36 18.24
C ALA A 173 16.43 5.41 17.82
N GLU A 174 16.14 6.18 16.76
CA GLU A 174 14.81 6.27 16.20
C GLU A 174 14.32 4.90 15.72
N ARG A 175 13.03 4.60 15.96
CA ARG A 175 12.41 3.34 15.52
C ARG A 175 12.25 3.33 14.02
N SER A 176 12.60 2.21 13.40
CA SER A 176 12.47 2.05 11.94
C SER A 176 11.50 0.93 11.60
N TYR A 177 10.66 1.16 10.60
CA TYR A 177 9.84 0.10 9.97
C TYR A 177 10.64 -0.70 8.94
N LYS A 178 11.89 -0.31 8.66
CA LYS A 178 12.80 -0.99 7.75
C LYS A 178 13.78 -1.86 8.54
N CYS A 179 14.15 -3.00 7.96
CA CYS A 179 15.19 -3.88 8.52
C CYS A 179 16.62 -3.42 8.19
N LYS A 180 16.77 -2.30 7.47
CA LYS A 180 18.05 -1.63 7.20
C LYS A 180 17.97 -0.23 7.80
N ILE A 181 18.83 0.03 8.77
CA ILE A 181 18.82 1.23 9.59
C ILE A 181 20.17 1.90 9.44
N GLN A 182 20.17 3.22 9.28
CA GLN A 182 21.37 4.03 9.21
C GLN A 182 21.45 4.86 10.49
N LEU A 183 22.57 4.75 11.19
CA LEU A 183 22.86 5.49 12.42
C LEU A 183 24.10 6.33 12.19
N LYS A 184 24.10 7.57 12.68
CA LYS A 184 25.28 8.45 12.68
C LYS A 184 25.88 8.44 14.08
N LEU A 185 27.16 8.13 14.17
CA LEU A 185 27.92 8.01 15.41
C LEU A 185 29.26 8.74 15.27
N ASP A 186 29.90 9.01 16.40
CA ASP A 186 31.20 9.67 16.41
C ASP A 186 32.30 8.74 15.88
N LEU A 187 33.30 9.33 15.23
CA LEU A 187 34.47 8.61 14.76
C LEU A 187 35.43 8.28 15.91
N VAL A 188 36.32 7.30 15.67
CA VAL A 188 37.40 6.90 16.57
C VAL A 188 36.89 6.36 17.91
N LYS A 189 35.72 5.69 17.89
CA LYS A 189 35.10 5.06 19.06
C LYS A 189 34.59 3.65 18.75
N ARG A 190 34.55 2.81 19.79
CA ARG A 190 33.91 1.49 19.75
C ARG A 190 32.50 1.59 20.30
N TYR A 191 31.54 1.13 19.53
CA TYR A 191 30.14 1.10 19.92
C TYR A 191 29.64 -0.33 20.01
N TYR A 192 28.80 -0.57 21.01
CA TYR A 192 28.05 -1.80 21.21
C TYR A 192 26.59 -1.52 20.86
N ILE A 193 25.97 -2.41 20.11
CA ILE A 193 24.66 -2.24 19.52
C ILE A 193 23.82 -3.48 19.83
N ARG A 194 22.57 -3.25 20.21
CA ARG A 194 21.55 -4.30 20.34
C ARG A 194 20.26 -3.85 19.67
N VAL A 195 19.48 -4.81 19.19
CA VAL A 195 18.28 -4.53 18.41
C VAL A 195 17.13 -5.39 18.93
N ARG A 196 15.90 -4.86 18.94
CA ARG A 196 14.70 -5.65 19.22
C ARG A 196 13.58 -5.30 18.24
N TYR A 197 12.65 -6.23 18.07
CA TYR A 197 11.43 -5.95 17.34
C TYR A 197 10.33 -5.42 18.26
N HIS A 198 9.41 -4.67 17.69
CA HIS A 198 8.22 -4.17 18.36
C HIS A 198 7.01 -4.39 17.46
N ASN A 199 5.88 -4.79 18.03
CA ASN A 199 4.61 -4.88 17.31
C ASN A 199 3.45 -4.43 18.22
N SER A 200 2.20 -4.63 17.80
CA SER A 200 1.03 -4.25 18.61
C SER A 200 0.89 -5.01 19.93
N ALA A 201 1.51 -6.18 20.07
CA ALA A 201 1.54 -6.94 21.33
C ALA A 201 2.62 -6.43 22.30
N GLY A 202 3.63 -5.71 21.82
CA GLY A 202 4.66 -5.08 22.64
C GLY A 202 6.09 -5.28 22.11
N TYR A 203 7.05 -5.22 23.02
CA TYR A 203 8.49 -5.37 22.71
C TYR A 203 8.93 -6.82 22.80
N GLY A 204 9.55 -7.30 21.74
CA GLY A 204 10.27 -8.58 21.74
C GLY A 204 11.59 -8.49 22.51
N PRO A 205 12.26 -9.63 22.70
CA PRO A 205 13.57 -9.68 23.36
C PRO A 205 14.66 -8.99 22.53
N TRP A 206 15.69 -8.48 23.20
CA TRP A 206 16.90 -7.93 22.58
C TRP A 206 17.70 -9.01 21.87
N SER A 207 18.32 -8.66 20.75
CA SER A 207 19.33 -9.47 20.07
C SER A 207 20.56 -9.66 20.96
N ALA A 208 21.45 -10.56 20.54
CA ALA A 208 22.84 -10.53 21.02
C ALA A 208 23.45 -9.14 20.75
N VAL A 209 24.31 -8.71 21.67
CA VAL A 209 25.08 -7.47 21.52
C VAL A 209 26.15 -7.69 20.45
N VAL A 210 26.22 -6.77 19.50
CA VAL A 210 27.23 -6.73 18.44
C VAL A 210 28.00 -5.43 18.53
N ASP A 211 29.29 -5.44 18.22
CA ASP A 211 30.12 -4.24 18.31
C ASP A 211 30.72 -3.84 16.96
N ILE A 212 31.05 -2.55 16.85
CA ILE A 212 31.73 -1.97 15.70
C ILE A 212 32.70 -0.90 16.16
N VAL A 213 33.85 -0.82 15.50
CA VAL A 213 34.82 0.26 15.65
C VAL A 213 34.70 1.19 14.46
N LEU A 214 34.48 2.48 14.73
CA LEU A 214 34.49 3.52 13.71
C LEU A 214 35.84 4.22 13.70
N GLY A 215 36.42 4.38 12.52
CA GLY A 215 37.70 5.05 12.28
C GLY A 215 37.70 5.85 10.99
#